data_AF-A0A537UR26-F1
#
_entry.id   AF-A0A537UR26-F1
#
_cell.length_a   1.000
_cell.length_b   1.000
_cell.length_c   1.000
_cell.angle_alpha   90.00
_cell.angle_beta   90.00
_cell.angle_gamma   90.00
#
_symmetry.space_group_name_H-M   'P 1'
#
loop_
_entity.id
_entity.type
_entity.pdbx_description
1 polymer ?
#
loop_
_entity_poly.entity_id
_entity_poly.type
_entity_poly.pdbx_seq_one_letter_code
_entity_poly.pdbx_strand_id
1 'polypeptide(L)' 'GADLLAGERPQAIVPAHAWQAAQSLGEWTLVSCTVAPGFDFKGFELAPKDWSPSALK' A
#
# COMPACT_ATOMS: atom_id res chain seq x y z
N GLY A 1 8.08 6.97 -6.14
CA GLY A 1 7.81 8.33 -6.61
C GLY A 1 8.23 8.47 -8.07
N ALA A 2 8.60 9.68 -8.47
CA ALA A 2 8.84 10.03 -9.88
C ALA A 2 10.32 9.89 -10.32
N ASP A 3 11.26 9.62 -9.41
CA ASP A 3 12.68 9.44 -9.80
C ASP A 3 12.93 8.04 -10.34
N LEU A 4 12.68 7.87 -11.63
CA LEU A 4 12.82 6.60 -12.32
C LEU A 4 14.27 6.11 -12.37
N LEU A 5 15.23 7.04 -12.44
CA LEU A 5 16.67 6.73 -12.50
C LEU A 5 17.18 6.23 -11.16
N ALA A 6 16.60 6.72 -10.05
CA ALA A 6 16.83 6.18 -8.71
C ALA A 6 16.04 4.88 -8.42
N GLY A 7 15.33 4.33 -9.41
CA GLY A 7 14.57 3.08 -9.27
C GLY A 7 13.17 3.25 -8.71
N GLU A 8 12.71 4.48 -8.48
CA GLU A 8 11.36 4.71 -8.03
C GLU A 8 10.32 4.37 -9.10
N ARG A 9 9.11 4.02 -8.65
CA ARG A 9 7.95 3.86 -9.54
C ARG A 9 6.79 4.74 -9.02
N PRO A 10 6.15 5.54 -9.89
CA PRO A 10 5.03 6.39 -9.49
C PRO A 10 3.70 5.62 -9.41
N GLN A 11 3.68 4.39 -9.92
CA GLN A 11 2.54 3.49 -9.88
C GLN A 11 3.00 2.10 -9.39
N ALA A 12 2.18 1.48 -8.56
CA ALA A 12 2.39 0.13 -8.07
C ALA A 12 1.05 -0.61 -8.00
N ILE A 13 1.09 -1.94 -8.14
CA ILE A 13 -0.06 -2.83 -8.00
C ILE A 13 0.12 -3.59 -6.69
N VAL A 14 -0.89 -3.53 -5.82
CA VAL A 14 -1.03 -4.44 -4.69
C VAL A 14 -1.91 -5.60 -5.16
N PRO A 15 -1.40 -6.85 -5.21
CA PRO A 15 -2.21 -7.99 -5.62
C PRO A 15 -3.42 -8.21 -4.70
N ALA A 16 -4.47 -8.85 -5.23
CA ALA A 16 -5.60 -9.26 -4.41
C ALA A 16 -5.11 -10.11 -3.21
N HIS A 17 -5.69 -9.86 -2.03
CA HIS A 17 -5.38 -10.55 -0.77
C HIS A 17 -3.95 -10.35 -0.23
N ALA A 18 -3.13 -9.49 -0.84
CA ALA A 18 -1.85 -9.09 -0.26
C ALA A 18 -2.07 -8.06 0.87
N TRP A 19 -1.35 -8.23 1.98
CA TRP A 19 -1.25 -7.19 3.00
C TRP A 19 -0.50 -5.97 2.44
N GLN A 20 -0.97 -4.77 2.78
CA GLN A 20 -0.30 -3.52 2.43
C GLN A 20 -0.29 -2.54 3.61
N ALA A 21 0.79 -1.76 3.68
CA ALA A 21 0.94 -0.60 4.54
C ALA A 21 1.88 0.39 3.84
N ALA A 22 1.72 1.69 4.08
CA ALA A 22 2.56 2.73 3.49
C ALA A 22 2.75 3.89 4.47
N GLN A 23 3.88 4.59 4.33
CA GLN A 23 4.18 5.82 5.05
C GLN A 23 4.83 6.83 4.10
N SER A 24 4.64 8.13 4.34
CA SER A 24 5.39 9.18 3.65
C SER A 24 6.88 9.10 4.04
N LEU A 25 7.77 9.38 3.10
CA LEU A 25 9.22 9.51 3.35
C LEU A 25 9.67 10.98 3.48
N GLY A 26 8.75 11.93 3.36
CA GLY A 26 8.93 13.35 3.65
C GLY A 26 7.72 13.91 4.38
N GLU A 27 7.52 15.23 4.32
CA GLU A 27 6.42 15.92 5.03
C GLU A 27 5.03 15.35 4.68
N TRP A 28 4.77 15.06 3.39
CA TRP A 28 3.53 14.47 2.93
C TRP A 28 3.69 13.75 1.58
N THR A 29 2.77 12.81 1.30
CA THR A 29 2.61 12.18 -0.02
C THR A 29 1.13 12.11 -0.36
N LEU A 30 0.74 12.62 -1.53
CA LEU A 30 -0.61 12.49 -2.07
C LEU A 30 -0.63 11.40 -3.15
N VAL A 31 -1.59 10.49 -3.08
CA VAL A 31 -1.77 9.40 -4.06
C VAL A 31 -3.25 9.21 -4.40
N SER A 32 -3.49 8.55 -5.53
CA SER A 32 -4.77 7.92 -5.83
C SER A 32 -4.63 6.40 -5.68
N CYS A 33 -5.68 5.76 -5.16
CA CYS A 33 -5.79 4.32 -5.09
C CYS A 33 -7.06 3.89 -5.83
N THR A 34 -6.91 3.08 -6.87
CA THR A 34 -8.02 2.47 -7.59
C THR A 34 -8.11 1.00 -7.23
N VAL A 35 -9.34 0.50 -7.02
CA VAL A 35 -9.59 -0.88 -6.61
C VAL A 35 -10.52 -1.53 -7.63
N ALA A 36 -10.16 -2.74 -8.07
CA ALA A 36 -10.94 -3.54 -8.98
C ALA A 36 -11.01 -4.99 -8.46
N PRO A 37 -12.20 -5.60 -8.35
CA PRO A 37 -13.54 -4.99 -8.44
C PRO A 37 -13.75 -3.81 -7.47
N GLY A 38 -14.82 -3.04 -7.65
CA GLY A 38 -15.08 -1.87 -6.81
C GLY A 38 -15.02 -2.19 -5.31
N PHE A 39 -14.45 -1.27 -4.53
CA PHE A 39 -14.23 -1.46 -3.09
C PHE A 39 -15.56 -1.70 -2.35
N ASP A 40 -15.58 -2.72 -1.49
CA ASP A 40 -16.66 -3.01 -0.54
C ASP A 40 -16.02 -3.35 0.82
N PHE A 41 -16.52 -2.74 1.90
CA PHE A 41 -16.07 -3.01 3.27
C PHE A 41 -16.21 -4.48 3.66
N LYS A 42 -17.12 -5.24 3.05
CA LYS A 42 -17.25 -6.70 3.28
C LYS A 42 -15.99 -7.47 2.90
N GLY A 43 -15.19 -6.94 1.98
CA GLY A 43 -13.90 -7.52 1.57
C GLY A 43 -12.69 -6.85 2.20
N PHE A 44 -12.89 -5.87 3.08
CA PHE A 44 -11.80 -5.15 3.75
C PHE A 44 -11.46 -5.80 5.09
N GLU A 45 -10.17 -6.03 5.32
CA GLU A 45 -9.64 -6.52 6.58
C GLU A 45 -8.55 -5.56 7.07
N LEU A 46 -8.64 -5.16 8.34
CA LEU A 46 -7.60 -4.40 9.01
C LEU A 46 -6.92 -5.30 10.04
N ALA A 47 -5.59 -5.42 9.93
CA ALA A 47 -4.82 -6.17 10.88
C ALA A 47 -4.95 -5.62 12.32
N PRO A 48 -4.86 -6.47 13.35
CA PRO A 48 -4.80 -6.00 14.74
C PRO A 48 -3.67 -5.01 14.97
N LYS A 49 -3.83 -4.11 15.95
CA LYS A 49 -2.88 -3.01 16.24
C LYS A 49 -1.42 -3.44 16.34
N ASP A 50 -1.15 -4.59 16.94
CA ASP A 50 0.20 -5.08 17.22
C ASP A 50 0.65 -6.20 16.26
N TRP A 51 -0.09 -6.39 15.17
CA TRP A 51 0.28 -7.32 14.12
C TRP A 51 1.33 -6.71 13.19
N SER A 52 2.31 -7.52 12.78
CA SER A 52 3.22 -7.21 11.67
C SER A 52 3.44 -8.48 10.82
N PRO A 53 3.69 -8.33 9.50
CA PRO A 53 4.12 -9.44 8.67
C PRO A 53 5.39 -10.08 9.26
N SER A 54 5.45 -11.41 9.29
CA SER A 54 6.59 -12.16 9.83
C SER A 54 7.94 -11.84 9.17
N ALA A 55 7.92 -11.26 7.97
CA ALA A 55 9.12 -10.81 7.24
C ALA A 55 9.70 -9.46 7.71
N LEU A 56 9.09 -8.81 8.72
CA LEU A 56 9.60 -7.58 9.35
C LEU A 56 10.10 -7.82 10.79
N LYS A 57 10.32 -9.09 11.20
CA LYS A 57 11.07 -9.43 12.41
C LYS A 57 12.53 -9.74 12.08
#